data_AF-A0A1B6E9S3-F1
#
_entry.id   AF-A0A1B6E9S3-F1
#
_cell.length_a   1.000
_cell.length_b   1.000
_cell.length_c   1.000
_cell.angle_alpha   90.00
_cell.angle_beta   90.00
_cell.angle_gamma   90.00
#
_symmetry.space_group_name_H-M   'P 1'
#
loop_
_entity.id
_entity.type
_entity.pdbx_description
1 polymer ?
#
loop_
_entity_poly.entity_id
_entity_poly.type
_entity_poly.pdbx_seq_one_letter_code
_entity_poly.pdbx_strand_id
1 'polypeptide(L)'
;DGATSHTANVSMDLLKLPFPDRLISKNDDIPWPTQSPVPDFFLWGYLKCKVIQENPPRTKEDLKERIRREINNIPLQMLQNVMGKFHLRLQQCVQNKGRHLTDTVFKK
;
A
#
# COMPACT_ATOMS: atom_id res chain seq x y z
N ASP A 1 0.85 2.71 7.59
CA ASP A 1 1.29 4.13 7.66
C ASP A 1 1.21 4.58 9.13
N GLY A 2 2.04 5.54 9.54
CA GLY A 2 2.13 5.96 10.95
C GLY A 2 1.05 6.96 11.38
N ALA A 3 -0.15 6.90 10.78
CA ALA A 3 -1.23 7.85 11.05
C ALA A 3 -1.82 7.63 12.45
N THR A 4 -2.22 8.71 13.13
CA THR A 4 -2.67 8.68 14.53
C THR A 4 -3.82 7.71 14.78
N SER A 5 -4.77 7.60 13.85
CA SER A 5 -5.89 6.64 13.94
C SER A 5 -5.43 5.18 13.89
N HIS A 6 -4.31 4.89 13.22
CA HIS A 6 -3.77 3.54 13.06
C HIS A 6 -2.83 3.13 14.19
N THR A 7 -2.37 4.10 14.99
CA THR A 7 -1.48 3.85 16.14
C THR A 7 -2.17 4.08 17.49
N ALA A 8 -3.47 4.38 17.50
CA ALA A 8 -4.24 4.57 18.73
C ALA A 8 -4.39 3.24 19.49
N ASN A 9 -4.34 3.27 20.82
CA ASN A 9 -4.42 2.07 21.67
C ASN A 9 -5.63 1.20 21.31
N VAL A 10 -6.81 1.80 21.15
CA VAL A 10 -8.04 1.08 20.77
C VAL A 10 -7.88 0.33 19.45
N SER A 11 -7.23 0.92 18.45
CA SER A 11 -6.96 0.27 17.17
C SER A 11 -5.96 -0.88 17.33
N MET A 12 -4.90 -0.66 18.10
CA MET A 12 -3.83 -1.64 18.31
C MET A 12 -4.31 -2.84 19.13
N ASP A 13 -5.09 -2.61 20.19
CA ASP A 13 -5.65 -3.67 21.04
C ASP A 13 -6.55 -4.62 20.23
N LEU A 14 -7.36 -4.06 19.32
CA LEU A 14 -8.20 -4.84 18.41
C LEU A 14 -7.38 -5.67 17.41
N LEU A 15 -6.26 -5.13 16.92
CA LEU A 15 -5.42 -5.81 15.93
C LEU A 15 -4.49 -6.87 16.56
N LYS A 16 -4.07 -6.68 17.82
CA LYS A 16 -3.23 -7.65 18.54
C LYS A 16 -3.94 -8.97 18.79
N LEU A 17 -5.26 -8.96 18.96
CA LEU A 17 -6.05 -10.16 19.22
C LEU A 17 -5.92 -11.21 18.09
N PRO A 18 -6.17 -10.88 16.81
CA PRO A 18 -5.98 -11.82 15.70
C PRO A 18 -4.51 -11.96 15.22
N PHE A 19 -3.64 -10.99 15.52
CA PHE A 19 -2.26 -10.94 15.00
C PHE A 19 -1.20 -10.80 16.09
N PRO A 20 -1.12 -11.74 17.05
CA PRO A 20 -0.08 -11.70 18.07
C PRO A 20 1.30 -11.77 17.42
N ASP A 21 2.23 -10.92 17.88
CA ASP A 21 3.64 -10.82 17.46
C ASP A 21 3.87 -10.58 15.95
N ARG A 22 2.81 -10.26 15.22
CA ARG A 22 2.83 -10.12 13.75
C ARG A 22 2.37 -8.73 13.31
N LEU A 23 2.19 -7.83 14.25
CA LEU A 23 1.67 -6.50 13.99
C LEU A 23 2.82 -5.54 13.66
N ILE A 24 2.76 -5.03 12.43
CA ILE A 24 3.70 -4.03 11.94
C ILE A 24 3.12 -2.64 12.23
N SER A 25 3.68 -1.92 13.20
CA SER A 25 3.19 -0.60 13.59
C SER A 25 4.26 0.27 14.23
N LYS A 26 3.93 1.55 14.42
CA LYS A 26 4.80 2.53 15.08
C LYS A 26 4.79 2.22 16.58
N ASN A 27 5.94 1.80 17.12
CA ASN A 27 6.16 1.39 18.52
C ASN A 27 5.56 0.03 18.91
N ASP A 28 5.40 -0.89 17.95
CA ASP A 28 4.93 -2.25 18.23
C ASP A 28 5.96 -3.31 17.81
N ASP A 29 5.59 -4.59 17.95
CA ASP A 29 6.46 -5.77 17.81
C ASP A 29 7.38 -5.71 16.58
N ILE A 30 6.83 -5.29 15.43
CA ILE A 30 7.61 -5.04 14.22
C ILE A 30 7.57 -3.53 13.94
N PRO A 31 8.66 -2.79 14.26
CA PRO A 31 8.67 -1.34 14.10
C PRO A 31 8.59 -0.96 12.62
N TRP A 32 7.59 -0.17 12.26
CA TRP A 32 7.47 0.40 10.93
C TRP A 32 8.03 1.83 10.89
N PRO A 33 9.12 2.10 10.13
CA PRO A 33 9.69 3.43 10.07
C PRO A 33 8.76 4.45 9.42
N THR A 34 8.91 5.71 9.85
CA THR A 34 8.25 6.85 9.20
C THR A 34 8.78 6.97 7.77
N GLN A 35 7.90 7.10 6.78
CA GLN A 35 8.21 7.19 5.33
C GLN A 35 8.77 5.91 4.67
N SER A 36 8.58 4.73 5.27
CA SER A 36 8.88 3.48 4.56
C SER A 36 7.99 3.27 3.34
N PRO A 37 8.52 2.66 2.25
CA PRO A 37 7.71 2.37 1.06
C PRO A 37 6.52 1.52 1.49
N VAL A 38 5.31 1.98 1.17
CA VAL A 38 4.06 1.26 1.43
C VAL A 38 3.71 0.44 0.19
N PRO A 39 3.25 -0.83 0.30
CA PRO A 39 2.86 -1.65 -0.85
C PRO A 39 1.75 -1.04 -1.71
N ASP A 40 1.02 -0.07 -1.17
CA ASP A 40 -0.07 0.66 -1.84
C ASP A 40 0.40 1.57 -2.99
N PHE A 41 1.73 1.70 -3.20
CA PHE A 41 2.33 2.51 -4.27
C PHE A 41 1.77 2.17 -5.66
N PHE A 42 1.40 0.91 -5.87
CA PHE A 42 0.87 0.42 -7.12
C PHE A 42 -0.64 0.65 -7.24
N LEU A 43 -1.40 0.22 -6.22
CA LEU A 43 -2.86 0.09 -6.31
C LEU A 43 -3.53 1.44 -6.59
N TRP A 44 -3.13 2.49 -5.88
CA TRP A 44 -3.73 3.80 -6.07
C TRP A 44 -3.39 4.42 -7.42
N GLY A 45 -2.17 4.21 -7.91
CA GLY A 45 -1.77 4.66 -9.25
C GLY A 45 -2.55 3.93 -10.35
N TYR A 46 -2.68 2.62 -10.21
CA TYR A 46 -3.45 1.76 -11.12
C TYR A 46 -4.92 2.17 -11.16
N LEU A 47 -5.58 2.28 -10.01
CA LEU A 47 -7.00 2.64 -9.94
C LEU A 47 -7.26 4.06 -10.43
N LYS A 48 -6.38 5.03 -10.15
CA LYS A 48 -6.51 6.38 -10.73
C LYS A 48 -6.44 6.34 -12.25
N CYS A 49 -5.53 5.55 -12.84
CA CYS A 49 -5.44 5.43 -14.29
C CYS A 49 -6.71 4.77 -14.87
N LYS A 50 -7.10 3.60 -14.35
CA LYS A 50 -8.24 2.83 -14.89
C LYS A 50 -9.62 3.42 -14.61
N VAL A 51 -9.84 3.89 -13.40
CA VAL A 51 -11.16 4.35 -12.95
C VAL A 51 -11.33 5.85 -13.17
N ILE A 52 -10.28 6.66 -13.08
CA ILE A 52 -10.43 8.13 -13.14
C ILE A 52 -9.99 8.70 -14.49
N GLN A 53 -8.84 8.27 -15.04
CA GLN A 53 -8.30 8.85 -16.27
C GLN A 53 -8.91 8.23 -17.53
N GLU A 54 -8.93 6.90 -17.63
CA GLU A 54 -9.43 6.19 -18.82
C GLU A 54 -10.95 6.26 -18.93
N ASN A 55 -11.67 6.19 -17.81
CA ASN A 55 -13.14 6.18 -17.81
C ASN A 55 -13.71 6.84 -16.55
N PRO A 56 -13.80 8.18 -16.49
CA PRO A 56 -14.27 8.91 -15.31
C PRO A 56 -15.73 8.56 -14.94
N PRO A 57 -16.02 8.21 -13.67
CA PRO A 57 -17.38 7.93 -13.22
C PRO A 57 -18.20 9.21 -13.04
N ARG A 58 -19.52 9.08 -13.18
CA ARG A 58 -20.46 10.23 -13.07
C ARG A 58 -21.16 10.31 -11.72
N THR A 59 -21.18 9.22 -10.96
CA THR A 59 -21.82 9.14 -9.63
C THR A 59 -20.93 8.38 -8.64
N LYS A 60 -21.26 8.48 -7.35
CA LYS A 60 -20.53 7.81 -6.28
C LYS A 60 -20.72 6.28 -6.36
N GLU A 61 -21.90 5.84 -6.77
CA GLU A 61 -22.27 4.44 -6.94
C GLU A 61 -21.49 3.82 -8.10
N ASP A 62 -21.42 4.53 -9.24
CA ASP A 62 -20.63 4.13 -10.41
C ASP A 62 -19.13 4.06 -10.08
N LEU A 63 -18.61 5.04 -9.33
CA LEU A 63 -17.22 4.99 -8.84
C LEU A 63 -16.96 3.74 -7.98
N LYS A 64 -17.84 3.44 -7.02
CA LYS A 64 -17.70 2.25 -6.16
C LYS A 64 -17.69 0.97 -6.98
N GLU A 65 -18.59 0.85 -7.94
CA GLU A 65 -18.71 -0.37 -8.75
C GLU A 65 -17.52 -0.57 -9.67
N ARG A 66 -17.03 0.51 -10.29
CA ARG A 66 -15.81 0.45 -11.10
C ARG A 66 -14.59 0.06 -10.27
N ILE A 67 -14.43 0.63 -9.07
CA ILE A 67 -13.33 0.22 -8.17
C ILE A 67 -13.39 -1.28 -7.89
N ARG A 68 -14.57 -1.84 -7.56
CA ARG A 68 -14.72 -3.28 -7.31
C ARG A 68 -14.37 -4.10 -8.54
N ARG A 69 -14.90 -3.71 -9.70
CA ARG A 69 -14.64 -4.41 -10.97
C ARG A 69 -13.15 -4.41 -11.32
N GLU A 70 -12.50 -3.24 -11.28
CA GLU A 70 -11.08 -3.14 -11.60
C GLU A 70 -10.22 -3.91 -10.59
N ILE A 71 -10.54 -3.89 -9.29
CA ILE A 71 -9.85 -4.71 -8.28
C ILE A 71 -9.97 -6.21 -8.60
N ASN A 72 -11.18 -6.69 -8.91
CA ASN A 72 -11.40 -8.10 -9.26
C ASN A 72 -10.69 -8.51 -10.55
N ASN A 73 -10.42 -7.56 -11.45
CA ASN A 73 -9.72 -7.79 -12.70
C ASN A 73 -8.18 -7.76 -12.56
N ILE A 74 -7.63 -7.40 -11.39
CA ILE A 74 -6.17 -7.38 -11.19
C ILE A 74 -5.64 -8.82 -11.26
N PRO A 75 -4.78 -9.15 -12.24
CA PRO A 75 -4.24 -10.50 -12.35
C PRO A 75 -3.34 -10.85 -11.17
N LEU A 76 -3.37 -12.11 -10.72
CA LEU A 76 -2.49 -12.58 -9.63
C LEU A 76 -1.00 -12.33 -9.95
N GLN A 77 -0.60 -12.51 -11.20
CA GLN A 77 0.77 -12.25 -11.66
C GLN A 77 1.18 -10.78 -11.44
N MET A 78 0.25 -9.85 -11.59
CA MET A 78 0.51 -8.43 -11.34
C MET A 78 0.77 -8.17 -9.85
N LEU A 79 0.00 -8.81 -8.97
CA LEU A 79 0.22 -8.74 -7.52
C LEU A 79 1.57 -9.35 -7.13
N GLN A 80 1.94 -10.50 -7.71
CA GLN A 80 3.25 -11.13 -7.49
C GLN A 80 4.40 -10.20 -7.88
N ASN A 81 4.29 -9.55 -9.05
CA ASN A 81 5.28 -8.57 -9.51
C ASN A 81 5.38 -7.35 -8.57
N VAL A 82 4.25 -6.85 -8.07
CA VAL A 82 4.22 -5.74 -7.10
C VAL A 82 4.93 -6.14 -5.81
N MET A 83 4.66 -7.34 -5.29
CA MET A 83 5.33 -7.85 -4.09
C MET A 83 6.84 -8.05 -4.31
N GLY A 84 7.26 -8.54 -5.47
CA GLY A 84 8.67 -8.63 -5.84
C GLY A 84 9.35 -7.26 -5.87
N LYS A 85 8.71 -6.26 -6.50
CA LYS A 85 9.23 -4.87 -6.52
C LYS A 85 9.23 -4.24 -5.12
N PHE A 86 8.26 -4.57 -4.28
CA PHE A 86 8.21 -4.11 -2.90
C PHE A 86 9.41 -4.65 -2.10
N HIS A 87 9.73 -5.94 -2.23
CA HIS A 87 10.91 -6.52 -1.60
C HIS A 87 12.21 -5.82 -2.05
N LEU A 88 12.36 -5.57 -3.37
CA LEU A 88 13.50 -4.83 -3.91
C LEU A 88 13.62 -3.42 -3.31
N ARG A 89 12.49 -2.73 -3.13
CA ARG A 89 12.45 -1.39 -2.52
C ARG A 89 12.88 -1.40 -1.06
N LEU A 90 12.48 -2.43 -0.31
CA LEU A 90 12.96 -2.60 1.06
C LEU A 90 14.48 -2.81 1.10
N GLN A 91 15.02 -3.64 0.20
CA GLN A 91 16.47 -3.85 0.07
C GLN A 91 17.20 -2.54 -0.29
N GLN A 92 16.70 -1.77 -1.25
CA GLN A 92 17.25 -0.47 -1.62
C GLN A 92 17.20 0.52 -0.45
N CYS A 93 16.12 0.53 0.33
CA CYS A 93 15.99 1.37 1.52
C CYS A 93 17.10 1.06 2.55
N VAL A 94 17.36 -0.23 2.80
CA VAL A 94 18.44 -0.69 3.68
C VAL A 94 19.81 -0.26 3.14
N GLN A 95 20.09 -0.52 1.85
CA GLN A 95 21.35 -0.15 1.21
C GLN A 95 21.60 1.37 1.25
N ASN A 96 20.54 2.16 1.07
CA ASN A 96 20.60 3.61 1.09
C ASN A 96 20.60 4.20 2.52
N LYS A 97 20.62 3.36 3.56
CA LYS A 97 20.56 3.75 4.98
C LYS A 97 19.32 4.60 5.29
N GLY A 98 18.17 4.20 4.77
CA GLY A 98 16.88 4.88 4.98
C GLY A 98 16.68 6.15 4.16
N ARG A 99 17.59 6.49 3.23
CA ARG A 99 17.41 7.63 2.31
C ARG A 99 16.40 7.30 1.21
N HIS A 100 15.95 8.35 0.51
CA HIS A 100 14.92 8.25 -0.53
C HIS A 100 15.28 7.22 -1.60
N LEU A 101 14.26 6.52 -2.10
CA LEU A 101 14.40 5.55 -3.18
C LEU A 101 14.56 6.29 -4.51
N THR A 102 15.48 5.84 -5.35
CA THR A 102 15.80 6.47 -6.64
C THR A 102 14.81 6.12 -7.75
N ASP A 103 14.08 5.00 -7.63
CA ASP A 103 13.13 4.54 -8.65
C ASP A 103 11.72 5.09 -8.45
N THR A 104 11.32 6.04 -9.30
CA THR A 104 9.93 6.43 -9.53
C THR A 104 9.23 5.37 -10.38
N VAL A 105 8.07 4.87 -9.92
CA VAL A 105 7.29 3.76 -10.55
C VAL A 105 6.74 4.15 -11.92
N PHE A 106 6.68 5.44 -12.22
CA PHE A 106 6.17 5.97 -13.47
C PHE A 106 7.34 6.57 -14.27
N LYS A 107 8.10 5.72 -14.96
CA LYS A 107 8.83 6.20 -16.15
C LYS A 107 7.79 6.45 -17.25
N LYS A 108 7.84 7.66 -17.80
CA LYS A 108 7.02 8.15 -18.91
C LYS A 108 7.13 7.24 -20.13
#